data_AF-A0A261ABZ9-F1
#
_entry.id   AF-A0A261ABZ9-F1
#
_cell.length_a   1.000
_cell.length_b   1.000
_cell.length_c   1.000
_cell.angle_alpha   90.00
_cell.angle_beta   90.00
_cell.angle_gamma   90.00
#
_symmetry.space_group_name_H-M   'P 1'
#
loop_
_entity.id
_entity.type
_entity.pdbx_description
1 polymer ?
#
loop_
_entity_poly.entity_id
_entity_poly.type
_entity_poly.pdbx_seq_one_letter_code
_entity_poly.pdbx_strand_id
1 'polypeptide(L)'
;VLVFYLTIVSRNRHIVSSVHHTPSRSSTLGRWKQNNSTDSYLRHTGPPNSVSQTLQRRHSTHQTHPDPNDQSTEKVMEIDKLLISRADGVDVAFERTKAWSTYSKDVITYVRARIQLEQDHARKVHTLVDTSRRDINKPFMPLREIFENSFDTEVEMVTHTKETTEHLKDRVVEALDARRKEHDTVRNALKVEWTKAMKALHDSEEAYEKSKITLRLREDALKKARESCLRTESSPPEREASRRRRDLEKKNRAVEEAMIKVRFVFDGAKRSKNV
;
A
#
# COMPACT_ATOMS: atom_id res chain seq x y z
N VAL A 1 5.27 10.54 6.16
CA VAL A 1 4.27 9.45 6.14
C VAL A 1 3.34 9.51 4.91
N LEU A 2 3.05 10.68 4.33
CA LEU A 2 2.13 10.81 3.18
C LEU A 2 2.78 10.81 1.78
N VAL A 3 4.10 11.02 1.70
CA VAL A 3 4.91 10.77 0.48
C VAL A 3 4.77 9.32 -0.03
N PHE A 4 4.29 8.40 0.82
CA PHE A 4 4.04 7.00 0.47
C PHE A 4 2.83 6.80 -0.46
N TYR A 5 1.85 7.71 -0.47
CA TYR A 5 0.70 7.62 -1.38
C TYR A 5 1.11 7.85 -2.84
N LEU A 6 2.07 8.77 -3.07
CA LEU A 6 2.65 9.06 -4.38
C LEU A 6 3.36 7.83 -4.99
N THR A 7 4.13 7.08 -4.20
CA THR A 7 4.83 5.89 -4.71
C THR A 7 3.87 4.76 -5.09
N ILE A 8 2.78 4.59 -4.32
CA ILE A 8 1.80 3.50 -4.52
C ILE A 8 0.89 3.81 -5.70
N VAL A 9 0.37 5.04 -5.81
CA VAL A 9 -0.54 5.47 -6.89
C VAL A 9 0.22 5.66 -8.21
N SER A 10 1.39 6.32 -8.22
CA SER A 10 2.15 6.53 -9.47
C SER A 10 2.65 5.21 -10.08
N ARG A 11 3.11 4.24 -9.27
CA ARG A 11 3.50 2.93 -9.82
C ARG A 11 2.28 2.11 -10.29
N ASN A 12 1.05 2.39 -9.84
CA ASN A 12 -0.16 1.63 -10.20
C ASN A 12 -0.73 2.04 -11.59
N ARG A 13 -0.29 3.18 -12.13
CA ARG A 13 -0.75 3.71 -13.44
C ARG A 13 -0.41 2.80 -14.62
N HIS A 14 0.61 1.95 -14.51
CA HIS A 14 1.07 1.05 -15.57
C HIS A 14 0.25 -0.24 -15.74
N ILE A 15 -0.58 -0.62 -14.75
CA ILE A 15 -1.35 -1.87 -14.81
C ILE A 15 -2.73 -1.64 -15.48
N VAL A 16 -3.34 -0.46 -15.29
CA VAL A 16 -4.68 -0.16 -15.81
C VAL A 16 -4.65 0.36 -17.25
N SER A 17 -3.54 0.96 -17.69
CA SER A 17 -3.39 1.52 -19.04
C SER A 17 -3.17 0.47 -20.14
N SER A 18 -3.00 -0.81 -19.79
CA SER A 18 -2.82 -1.91 -20.77
C SER A 18 -4.08 -2.75 -21.01
N VAL A 19 -5.20 -2.48 -20.32
CA VAL A 19 -6.43 -3.31 -20.41
C VAL A 19 -7.56 -2.63 -21.20
N HIS A 20 -7.49 -1.32 -21.46
CA HIS A 20 -8.48 -0.61 -22.26
C HIS A 20 -7.94 -0.23 -23.62
N HIS A 21 -7.92 -1.18 -24.56
CA HIS A 21 -8.09 -0.95 -26.00
C HIS A 21 -8.71 -2.22 -26.61
N THR A 22 -10.01 -2.42 -26.38
CA THR A 22 -10.83 -3.33 -27.20
C THR A 22 -11.57 -2.47 -28.23
N PRO A 23 -11.34 -2.64 -29.55
CA PRO A 23 -12.23 -2.06 -30.54
C PRO A 23 -13.57 -2.79 -30.46
N SER A 24 -14.63 -2.04 -30.18
CA SER A 24 -16.00 -2.50 -30.27
C SER A 24 -16.27 -3.08 -31.67
N ARG A 25 -16.62 -4.36 -31.75
CA ARG A 25 -17.29 -4.94 -32.91
C ARG A 25 -18.51 -5.70 -32.41
N SER A 26 -19.68 -5.10 -32.63
CA SER A 26 -20.92 -5.87 -32.65
C SER A 26 -20.85 -6.83 -33.84
N SER A 27 -21.14 -8.10 -33.62
CA SER A 27 -21.48 -9.02 -34.71
C SER A 27 -22.90 -9.52 -34.49
N THR A 28 -23.85 -8.83 -35.10
CA THR A 28 -25.12 -9.45 -35.48
C THR A 28 -24.86 -10.36 -36.67
N LEU A 29 -25.42 -11.57 -36.57
CA LEU A 29 -25.49 -12.61 -37.58
C LEU A 29 -25.91 -12.07 -38.96
N GLY A 30 -25.26 -12.55 -40.03
CA GLY A 30 -25.68 -12.20 -41.39
C GLY A 30 -24.90 -12.86 -42.52
N ARG A 31 -25.44 -13.98 -43.01
CA ARG A 31 -25.59 -14.33 -44.43
C ARG A 31 -24.33 -14.68 -45.26
N TRP A 32 -24.15 -15.98 -45.42
CA TRP A 32 -23.41 -16.60 -46.52
C TRP A 32 -23.88 -16.09 -47.90
N LYS A 33 -22.94 -15.71 -48.75
CA LYS A 33 -23.11 -15.75 -50.22
C LYS A 33 -21.98 -16.58 -50.82
N GLN A 34 -22.38 -17.68 -51.45
CA GLN A 34 -21.61 -18.39 -52.48
C GLN A 34 -21.17 -17.41 -53.57
N ASN A 35 -19.98 -17.63 -54.12
CA ASN A 35 -19.73 -17.54 -55.55
C ASN A 35 -18.52 -18.42 -55.90
N ASN A 36 -18.78 -19.49 -56.64
CA ASN A 36 -17.78 -20.22 -57.41
C ASN A 36 -17.33 -19.34 -58.59
N SER A 37 -16.03 -19.28 -58.84
CA SER A 37 -15.51 -19.34 -60.22
C SER A 37 -14.07 -19.81 -60.24
N THR A 38 -13.89 -20.86 -61.02
CA THR A 38 -12.69 -21.56 -61.43
C THR A 38 -11.76 -20.64 -62.23
N ASP A 39 -10.46 -20.96 -62.19
CA ASP A 39 -9.57 -21.09 -63.35
C ASP A 39 -8.22 -20.34 -63.27
N SER A 40 -7.25 -20.95 -63.94
CA SER A 40 -5.92 -20.49 -64.35
C SER A 40 -4.72 -20.68 -63.41
N TYR A 41 -4.12 -21.85 -63.56
CA TYR A 41 -2.68 -22.08 -63.50
C TYR A 41 -1.93 -21.03 -64.34
N LEU A 42 -0.98 -20.30 -63.75
CA LEU A 42 0.18 -19.76 -64.44
C LEU A 42 1.33 -19.49 -63.47
N ARG A 43 2.48 -19.98 -63.90
CA ARG A 43 3.80 -20.03 -63.29
C ARG A 43 4.46 -18.65 -63.33
N HIS A 44 4.99 -18.14 -62.22
CA HIS A 44 6.10 -17.18 -62.24
C HIS A 44 7.12 -17.46 -61.13
N THR A 45 8.34 -17.71 -61.60
CA THR A 45 9.60 -17.86 -60.87
C THR A 45 10.15 -16.49 -60.45
N GLY A 46 10.54 -16.35 -59.17
CA GLY A 46 11.31 -15.21 -58.65
C GLY A 46 12.12 -15.63 -57.41
N PRO A 47 13.34 -15.08 -57.19
CA PRO A 47 14.32 -15.63 -56.25
C PRO A 47 14.03 -15.26 -54.79
N PRO A 48 14.63 -15.98 -53.82
CA PRO A 48 14.34 -15.79 -52.40
C PRO A 48 15.16 -14.62 -51.86
N ASN A 49 14.49 -13.64 -51.24
CA ASN A 49 15.16 -12.78 -50.28
C ASN A 49 14.32 -12.70 -49.01
N SER A 50 14.69 -13.58 -48.08
CA SER A 50 14.29 -13.55 -46.69
C SER A 50 14.81 -12.28 -46.03
N VAL A 51 13.92 -11.34 -45.73
CA VAL A 51 14.16 -10.39 -44.64
C VAL A 51 13.23 -10.80 -43.52
N SER A 52 13.79 -11.56 -42.58
CA SER A 52 13.24 -11.81 -41.27
C SER A 52 12.81 -10.48 -40.65
N GLN A 53 11.49 -10.24 -40.55
CA GLN A 53 10.99 -9.22 -39.64
C GLN A 53 11.14 -9.77 -38.22
N THR A 54 12.34 -9.64 -37.67
CA THR A 54 12.53 -9.70 -36.23
C THR A 54 11.65 -8.62 -35.62
N LEU A 55 10.63 -9.02 -34.86
CA LEU A 55 9.86 -8.13 -34.00
C LEU A 55 10.84 -7.41 -33.07
N GLN A 56 11.26 -6.20 -33.45
CA GLN A 56 12.02 -5.35 -32.56
C GLN A 56 11.12 -5.05 -31.36
N ARG A 57 11.44 -5.70 -30.25
CA ARG A 57 10.99 -5.40 -28.89
C ARG A 57 11.21 -3.91 -28.68
N ARG A 58 10.18 -3.09 -28.89
CA ARG A 58 10.21 -1.68 -28.50
C ARG A 58 10.24 -1.67 -26.97
N HIS A 59 11.44 -1.63 -26.41
CA HIS A 59 11.64 -1.22 -25.04
C HIS A 59 11.03 0.18 -24.93
N SER A 60 9.91 0.30 -24.20
CA SER A 60 9.34 1.59 -23.87
C SER A 60 10.34 2.33 -22.97
N THR A 61 11.15 3.19 -23.56
CA THR A 61 11.89 4.24 -22.86
C THR A 61 10.96 5.43 -22.65
N HIS A 62 9.93 5.24 -21.82
CA HIS A 62 9.18 6.38 -21.30
C HIS A 62 10.08 7.13 -20.33
N GLN A 63 10.79 8.13 -20.85
CA GLN A 63 11.35 9.20 -20.03
C GLN A 63 10.15 9.94 -19.43
N THR A 64 10.05 9.94 -18.10
CA THR A 64 9.07 10.74 -17.37
C THR A 64 9.47 12.21 -17.49
N HIS A 65 9.09 12.86 -18.60
CA HIS A 65 9.00 14.31 -18.62
C HIS A 65 7.85 14.69 -17.68
N PRO A 66 8.09 15.50 -16.64
CA PRO A 66 7.02 16.03 -15.82
C PRO A 66 6.17 16.97 -16.68
N ASP A 67 4.93 16.57 -16.94
CA ASP A 67 3.93 17.42 -17.60
C ASP A 67 3.57 18.57 -16.64
N PRO A 68 3.78 19.84 -17.01
CA PRO A 68 3.51 20.98 -16.13
C PRO A 68 2.02 21.16 -15.80
N ASN A 69 1.10 20.37 -16.39
CA ASN A 69 -0.33 20.39 -16.09
C ASN A 69 -0.82 19.14 -15.33
N ASP A 70 0.07 18.46 -14.59
CA ASP A 70 -0.27 17.24 -13.84
C ASP A 70 -1.14 17.53 -12.60
N GLN A 71 -2.44 17.73 -12.83
CA GLN A 71 -3.49 17.82 -11.79
C GLN A 71 -3.54 16.58 -10.88
N SER A 72 -2.88 15.47 -11.23
CA SER A 72 -2.84 14.28 -10.37
C SER A 72 -2.00 14.50 -9.12
N THR A 73 -0.91 15.27 -9.22
CA THR A 73 -0.08 15.61 -8.07
C THR A 73 -0.82 16.56 -7.13
N GLU A 74 -1.56 17.53 -7.67
CA GLU A 74 -2.40 18.45 -6.89
C GLU A 74 -3.50 17.71 -6.11
N LYS A 75 -4.24 16.80 -6.77
CA LYS A 75 -5.27 15.98 -6.14
C LYS A 75 -4.72 15.06 -5.04
N VAL A 76 -3.51 14.53 -5.22
CA VAL A 76 -2.86 13.71 -4.18
C VAL A 76 -2.51 14.57 -2.97
N MET A 77 -1.99 15.78 -3.18
CA MET A 77 -1.73 16.72 -2.08
C MET A 77 -3.01 17.15 -1.35
N GLU A 78 -4.15 17.26 -2.04
CA GLU A 78 -5.46 17.52 -1.41
C GLU A 78 -5.92 16.37 -0.52
N ILE A 79 -5.79 15.12 -0.98
CA ILE A 79 -6.11 13.93 -0.18
C ILE A 79 -5.23 13.87 1.07
N ASP A 80 -3.94 14.18 0.92
CA ASP A 80 -3.01 14.20 2.05
C ASP A 80 -3.40 15.27 3.08
N LYS A 81 -3.76 16.48 2.63
CA LYS A 81 -4.27 17.55 3.51
C LYS A 81 -5.53 17.11 4.26
N LEU A 82 -6.46 16.46 3.55
CA LEU A 82 -7.70 15.95 4.15
C LEU A 82 -7.39 14.89 5.21
N LEU A 83 -6.51 13.92 4.92
CA LEU A 83 -6.12 12.90 5.89
C LEU A 83 -5.40 13.50 7.11
N ILE A 84 -4.51 14.47 6.92
CA ILE A 84 -3.82 15.15 8.04
C ILE A 84 -4.80 15.88 8.95
N SER A 85 -5.84 16.51 8.37
CA SER A 85 -6.83 17.26 9.14
C SER A 85 -7.73 16.39 10.02
N ARG A 86 -7.74 15.07 9.79
CA ARG A 86 -8.60 14.13 10.51
C ARG A 86 -7.88 13.48 11.68
N ALA A 87 -8.59 13.34 12.81
CA ALA A 87 -8.09 12.63 13.98
C ALA A 87 -7.77 11.15 13.70
N ASP A 88 -8.54 10.50 12.81
CA ASP A 88 -8.40 9.10 12.41
C ASP A 88 -7.67 8.93 11.06
N GLY A 89 -7.07 10.00 10.51
CA GLY A 89 -6.56 9.99 9.13
C GLY A 89 -5.48 8.95 8.87
N VAL A 90 -4.61 8.68 9.86
CA VAL A 90 -3.57 7.66 9.77
C VAL A 90 -4.18 6.25 9.76
N ASP A 91 -5.20 6.00 10.57
CA ASP A 91 -5.90 4.71 10.61
C ASP A 91 -6.66 4.46 9.31
N VAL A 92 -7.34 5.48 8.78
CA VAL A 92 -8.00 5.42 7.46
C VAL A 92 -6.99 5.11 6.35
N ALA A 93 -5.81 5.71 6.39
CA ALA A 93 -4.74 5.40 5.43
C ALA A 93 -4.29 3.93 5.55
N PHE A 94 -4.06 3.43 6.77
CA PHE A 94 -3.70 2.04 7.01
C PHE A 94 -4.79 1.06 6.54
N GLU A 95 -6.06 1.31 6.83
CA GLU A 95 -7.16 0.46 6.38
C GLU A 95 -7.27 0.46 4.85
N ARG A 96 -7.08 1.60 4.19
CA ARG A 96 -7.06 1.66 2.73
C ARG A 96 -5.90 0.87 2.13
N THR A 97 -4.70 0.97 2.70
CA THR A 97 -3.54 0.18 2.23
C THR A 97 -3.76 -1.32 2.44
N LYS A 98 -4.38 -1.72 3.56
CA LYS A 98 -4.76 -3.11 3.84
C LYS A 98 -5.81 -3.62 2.85
N ALA A 99 -6.85 -2.82 2.56
CA ALA A 99 -7.86 -3.17 1.57
C ALA A 99 -7.26 -3.41 0.18
N TRP A 100 -6.26 -2.61 -0.24
CA TRP A 100 -5.55 -2.83 -1.50
C TRP A 100 -4.76 -4.15 -1.52
N SER A 101 -4.11 -4.52 -0.40
CA SER A 101 -3.41 -5.81 -0.30
C SER A 101 -4.39 -6.99 -0.37
N THR A 102 -5.51 -6.91 0.35
CA THR A 102 -6.59 -7.92 0.29
C THR A 102 -7.13 -8.07 -1.12
N TYR A 103 -7.52 -6.96 -1.76
CA TYR A 103 -7.99 -6.97 -3.14
C TYR A 103 -6.98 -7.62 -4.10
N SER A 104 -5.70 -7.25 -3.98
CA SER A 104 -4.63 -7.83 -4.80
C SER A 104 -4.50 -9.34 -4.58
N LYS A 105 -4.63 -9.80 -3.33
CA LYS A 105 -4.65 -11.22 -2.99
C LYS A 105 -5.84 -11.96 -3.62
N ASP A 106 -7.01 -11.37 -3.59
CA ASP A 106 -8.22 -11.98 -4.16
C ASP A 106 -8.09 -12.08 -5.70
N VAL A 107 -7.60 -11.04 -6.37
CA VAL A 107 -7.30 -11.06 -7.81
C VAL A 107 -6.28 -12.14 -8.15
N ILE A 108 -5.16 -12.22 -7.42
CA ILE A 108 -4.14 -13.27 -7.63
C ILE A 108 -4.74 -14.66 -7.45
N THR A 109 -5.60 -14.84 -6.43
CA THR A 109 -6.25 -16.13 -6.14
C THR A 109 -7.17 -16.55 -7.28
N TYR A 110 -8.00 -15.62 -7.76
CA TYR A 110 -8.85 -15.85 -8.92
C TYR A 110 -8.03 -16.23 -10.17
N VAL A 111 -6.98 -15.48 -10.48
CA VAL A 111 -6.15 -15.74 -11.67
C VAL A 111 -5.43 -17.09 -11.57
N ARG A 112 -4.93 -17.47 -10.40
CA ARG A 112 -4.38 -18.82 -10.17
C ARG A 112 -5.40 -19.91 -10.42
N ALA A 113 -6.62 -19.76 -9.89
CA ALA A 113 -7.70 -20.72 -10.12
C ALA A 113 -8.06 -20.82 -11.61
N ARG A 114 -8.13 -19.69 -12.32
CA ARG A 114 -8.35 -19.66 -13.77
C ARG A 114 -7.25 -20.41 -14.53
N ILE A 115 -5.98 -20.13 -14.22
CA ILE A 115 -4.84 -20.83 -14.86
C ILE A 115 -4.93 -22.35 -14.63
N GLN A 116 -5.28 -22.77 -13.41
CA GLN A 116 -5.44 -24.19 -13.10
C GLN A 116 -6.54 -24.86 -13.95
N LEU A 117 -7.69 -24.19 -14.12
CA LEU A 117 -8.79 -24.70 -14.96
C LEU A 117 -8.35 -24.88 -16.42
N GLU A 118 -7.62 -23.91 -16.98
CA GLU A 118 -7.11 -23.98 -18.35
C GLU A 118 -6.09 -25.13 -18.50
N GLN A 119 -5.23 -25.34 -17.51
CA GLN A 119 -4.27 -26.46 -17.52
C GLN A 119 -4.95 -27.82 -17.41
N ASP A 120 -6.00 -27.94 -16.59
CA ASP A 120 -6.81 -29.15 -16.48
C ASP A 120 -7.56 -29.44 -17.79
N HIS A 121 -8.11 -28.40 -18.43
CA HIS A 121 -8.76 -28.49 -19.74
C HIS A 121 -7.78 -28.98 -20.81
N ALA A 122 -6.61 -28.34 -20.94
CA ALA A 122 -5.59 -28.73 -21.91
C ALA A 122 -5.17 -30.20 -21.75
N ARG A 123 -4.96 -30.67 -20.51
CA ARG A 123 -4.63 -32.08 -20.21
C ARG A 123 -5.73 -33.05 -20.66
N LYS A 124 -7.01 -32.67 -20.49
CA LYS A 124 -8.15 -33.48 -20.92
C LYS A 124 -8.26 -33.52 -22.45
N VAL A 125 -8.05 -32.39 -23.13
CA VAL A 125 -8.04 -32.32 -24.60
C VAL A 125 -6.94 -33.20 -25.18
N HIS A 126 -5.70 -33.11 -24.66
CA HIS A 126 -4.61 -33.99 -25.12
C HIS A 126 -4.97 -35.48 -24.97
N THR A 127 -5.46 -35.89 -23.80
CA THR A 127 -5.88 -37.29 -23.56
C THR A 127 -6.99 -37.73 -24.52
N LEU A 128 -7.95 -36.84 -24.81
CA LEU A 128 -9.06 -37.11 -25.73
C LEU A 128 -8.54 -37.28 -27.15
N VAL A 129 -7.73 -36.34 -27.64
CA VAL A 129 -7.08 -36.40 -28.96
C VAL A 129 -6.25 -37.66 -29.11
N ASP A 130 -5.40 -38.00 -28.14
CA ASP A 130 -4.57 -39.22 -28.19
C ASP A 130 -5.41 -40.51 -28.25
N THR A 131 -6.55 -40.52 -27.56
CA THR A 131 -7.48 -41.65 -27.60
C THR A 131 -8.18 -41.74 -28.95
N SER A 132 -8.72 -40.63 -29.44
CA SER A 132 -9.38 -40.58 -30.75
C SER A 132 -8.43 -40.92 -31.90
N ARG A 133 -7.20 -40.42 -31.86
CA ARG A 133 -6.13 -40.70 -32.83
C ARG A 133 -5.82 -42.20 -32.90
N ARG A 134 -5.77 -42.90 -31.76
CA ARG A 134 -5.64 -44.37 -31.73
C ARG A 134 -6.84 -45.08 -32.35
N ASP A 135 -8.06 -44.59 -32.11
CA ASP A 135 -9.28 -45.21 -32.61
C ASP A 135 -9.48 -45.05 -34.12
N ILE A 136 -9.13 -43.88 -34.67
CA ILE A 136 -9.29 -43.61 -36.10
C ILE A 136 -8.14 -44.15 -36.96
N ASN A 137 -7.00 -44.51 -36.36
CA ASN A 137 -5.86 -45.09 -37.09
C ASN A 137 -6.05 -46.57 -37.44
N LYS A 138 -7.29 -47.08 -37.38
CA LYS A 138 -7.67 -48.41 -37.85
C LYS A 138 -7.74 -48.44 -39.40
N PRO A 139 -7.50 -49.60 -40.05
CA PRO A 139 -7.60 -49.72 -41.50
C PRO A 139 -8.98 -49.35 -42.05
N PHE A 140 -9.04 -48.82 -43.27
CA PHE A 140 -10.27 -48.49 -44.01
C PHE A 140 -11.19 -47.45 -43.35
N MET A 141 -10.67 -46.62 -42.44
CA MET A 141 -11.45 -45.54 -41.82
C MET A 141 -11.68 -44.37 -42.78
N PRO A 142 -12.95 -44.03 -43.12
CA PRO A 142 -13.24 -42.90 -43.99
C PRO A 142 -12.95 -41.57 -43.28
N LEU A 143 -12.57 -40.55 -44.05
CA LEU A 143 -12.31 -39.17 -43.59
C LEU A 143 -11.20 -39.04 -42.53
N ARG A 144 -10.34 -40.05 -42.35
CA ARG A 144 -9.28 -40.06 -41.34
C ARG A 144 -8.43 -38.79 -41.35
N GLU A 145 -7.95 -38.37 -42.51
CA GLU A 145 -7.09 -37.18 -42.65
C GLU A 145 -7.79 -35.89 -42.21
N ILE A 146 -9.12 -35.78 -42.41
CA ILE A 146 -9.89 -34.62 -41.98
C ILE A 146 -9.94 -34.56 -40.45
N PHE A 147 -10.16 -35.69 -39.79
CA PHE A 147 -10.16 -35.76 -38.33
C PHE A 147 -8.76 -35.55 -37.73
N GLU A 148 -7.72 -36.10 -38.35
CA GLU A 148 -6.32 -35.85 -37.92
C GLU A 148 -5.98 -34.36 -37.94
N ASN A 149 -6.32 -33.65 -39.03
CA ASN A 149 -6.11 -32.21 -39.11
C ASN A 149 -6.91 -31.44 -38.05
N SER A 150 -8.13 -31.90 -37.74
CA SER A 150 -8.94 -31.32 -36.67
C SER A 150 -8.30 -31.50 -35.29
N PHE A 151 -7.72 -32.67 -35.03
CA PHE A 151 -7.00 -32.96 -33.78
C PHE A 151 -5.74 -32.11 -33.63
N ASP A 152 -4.97 -31.92 -34.71
CA ASP A 152 -3.81 -31.04 -34.69
C ASP A 152 -4.21 -29.59 -34.37
N THR A 153 -5.31 -29.12 -34.97
CA THR A 153 -5.87 -27.79 -34.68
C THR A 153 -6.29 -27.64 -33.21
N GLU A 154 -6.92 -28.65 -32.62
CA GLU A 154 -7.28 -28.64 -31.19
C GLU A 154 -6.04 -28.61 -30.29
N VAL A 155 -5.02 -29.39 -30.61
CA VAL A 155 -3.74 -29.43 -29.89
C VAL A 155 -3.00 -28.09 -29.98
N GLU A 156 -2.96 -27.47 -31.16
CA GLU A 156 -2.40 -26.14 -31.35
C GLU A 156 -3.15 -25.09 -30.53
N MET A 157 -4.49 -25.13 -30.52
CA MET A 157 -5.32 -24.20 -29.76
C MET A 157 -5.05 -24.26 -28.25
N VAL A 158 -4.97 -25.46 -27.66
CA VAL A 158 -4.68 -25.59 -26.22
C VAL A 158 -3.22 -25.25 -25.90
N THR A 159 -2.30 -25.44 -26.85
CA THR A 159 -0.90 -25.02 -26.72
C THR A 159 -0.77 -23.50 -26.68
N HIS A 160 -1.42 -22.77 -27.58
CA HIS A 160 -1.47 -21.31 -27.54
C HIS A 160 -2.15 -20.77 -26.27
N THR A 161 -3.20 -21.45 -25.81
CA THR A 161 -3.85 -21.10 -24.54
C THR A 161 -2.88 -21.26 -23.37
N LYS A 162 -2.09 -22.34 -23.35
CA LYS A 162 -1.06 -22.57 -22.33
C LYS A 162 -0.02 -21.44 -22.31
N GLU A 163 0.54 -21.06 -23.45
CA GLU A 163 1.48 -19.93 -23.57
C GLU A 163 0.87 -18.64 -23.01
N THR A 164 -0.39 -18.36 -23.37
CA THR A 164 -1.12 -17.18 -22.87
C THR A 164 -1.29 -17.22 -21.35
N THR A 165 -1.61 -18.39 -20.77
CA THR A 165 -1.75 -18.52 -19.31
C THR A 165 -0.41 -18.44 -18.57
N GLU A 166 0.69 -18.83 -19.19
CA GLU A 166 2.04 -18.67 -18.64
C GLU A 166 2.44 -17.19 -18.58
N HIS A 167 2.16 -16.43 -19.65
CA HIS A 167 2.31 -14.97 -19.61
C HIS A 167 1.44 -14.32 -18.54
N LEU A 168 0.21 -14.80 -18.34
CA LEU A 168 -0.69 -14.31 -17.30
C LEU A 168 -0.13 -14.60 -15.89
N LYS A 169 0.47 -15.78 -15.69
CA LYS A 169 1.15 -16.14 -14.44
C LYS A 169 2.27 -15.15 -14.12
N ASP A 170 3.16 -14.90 -15.08
CA ASP A 170 4.32 -14.02 -14.83
C ASP A 170 3.92 -12.55 -14.62
N ARG A 171 2.93 -12.07 -15.38
CA ARG A 171 2.52 -10.65 -15.36
C ARG A 171 1.55 -10.32 -14.25
N VAL A 172 0.66 -11.23 -13.88
CA VAL A 172 -0.36 -10.96 -12.86
C VAL A 172 -0.06 -11.71 -11.58
N VAL A 173 0.24 -13.00 -11.62
CA VAL A 173 0.46 -13.76 -10.38
C VAL A 173 1.76 -13.34 -9.71
N GLU A 174 2.89 -13.48 -10.39
CA GLU A 174 4.21 -13.26 -9.79
C GLU A 174 4.49 -11.76 -9.58
N ALA A 175 4.28 -10.94 -10.61
CA ALA A 175 4.58 -9.51 -10.52
C ALA A 175 3.66 -8.77 -9.53
N LEU A 176 2.36 -9.08 -9.48
CA LEU A 176 1.47 -8.44 -8.50
C LEU A 176 1.74 -8.95 -7.08
N ASP A 177 2.07 -10.24 -6.90
CA ASP A 177 2.41 -10.78 -5.59
C ASP A 177 3.68 -10.15 -5.02
N ALA A 178 4.73 -10.01 -5.84
CA ALA A 178 5.96 -9.33 -5.45
C ALA A 178 5.68 -7.89 -5.00
N ARG A 179 4.89 -7.16 -5.79
CA ARG A 179 4.49 -5.78 -5.48
C ARG A 179 3.62 -5.69 -4.22
N ARG A 180 2.70 -6.62 -4.03
CA ARG A 180 1.86 -6.70 -2.82
C ARG A 180 2.73 -6.90 -1.58
N LYS A 181 3.70 -7.81 -1.64
CA LYS A 181 4.65 -8.06 -0.55
C LYS A 181 5.51 -6.85 -0.23
N GLU A 182 6.06 -6.17 -1.24
CA GLU A 182 6.81 -4.91 -1.05
C GLU A 182 5.96 -3.87 -0.29
N HIS A 183 4.71 -3.69 -0.73
CA HIS A 183 3.77 -2.77 -0.10
C HIS A 183 3.44 -3.16 1.35
N ASP A 184 3.19 -4.44 1.63
CA ASP A 184 2.93 -4.92 2.99
C ASP A 184 4.13 -4.73 3.92
N THR A 185 5.36 -4.94 3.43
CA THR A 185 6.59 -4.65 4.18
C THR A 185 6.67 -3.19 4.58
N VAL A 186 6.45 -2.28 3.63
CA VAL A 186 6.47 -0.83 3.88
C VAL A 186 5.36 -0.43 4.87
N ARG A 187 4.13 -0.92 4.66
CA ARG A 187 3.01 -0.66 5.58
C ARG A 187 3.33 -1.11 7.01
N ASN A 188 3.90 -2.31 7.17
CA ASN A 188 4.23 -2.84 8.49
C ASN A 188 5.34 -2.02 9.17
N ALA A 189 6.38 -1.61 8.43
CA ALA A 189 7.42 -0.73 8.96
C ALA A 189 6.84 0.60 9.46
N LEU A 190 5.98 1.24 8.67
CA LEU A 190 5.29 2.46 9.05
C LEU A 190 4.38 2.29 10.26
N LYS A 191 3.69 1.14 10.36
CA LYS A 191 2.84 0.85 11.52
C LYS A 191 3.66 0.74 12.81
N VAL A 192 4.87 0.18 12.74
CA VAL A 192 5.81 0.13 13.87
C VAL A 192 6.27 1.54 14.25
N GLU A 193 6.68 2.37 13.28
CA GLU A 193 7.09 3.76 13.53
C GLU A 193 5.95 4.59 14.15
N TRP A 194 4.73 4.47 13.61
CA TRP A 194 3.54 5.13 14.13
C TRP A 194 3.24 4.73 15.57
N THR A 195 3.24 3.42 15.86
CA THR A 195 3.00 2.91 17.21
C THR A 195 4.04 3.42 18.20
N LYS A 196 5.31 3.49 17.78
CA LYS A 196 6.40 4.04 18.59
C LYS A 196 6.20 5.53 18.88
N ALA A 197 5.82 6.31 17.87
CA ALA A 197 5.57 7.74 18.02
C ALA A 197 4.36 8.02 18.93
N MET A 198 3.27 7.28 18.77
CA MET A 198 2.09 7.37 19.63
C MET A 198 2.41 7.02 21.08
N LYS A 199 3.22 5.98 21.31
CA LYS A 199 3.68 5.64 22.66
C LYS A 199 4.52 6.77 23.27
N ALA A 200 5.48 7.32 22.52
CA ALA A 200 6.32 8.42 23.00
C ALA A 200 5.49 9.68 23.33
N LEU A 201 4.47 9.99 22.52
CA LEU A 201 3.52 11.06 22.82
C LEU A 201 2.79 10.80 24.13
N HIS A 202 2.22 9.60 24.30
CA HIS A 202 1.49 9.24 25.51
C HIS A 202 2.36 9.29 26.76
N ASP A 203 3.59 8.75 26.69
CA ASP A 203 4.56 8.79 27.79
C ASP A 203 4.89 10.25 28.16
N SER A 204 5.01 11.15 27.17
CA SER A 204 5.23 12.59 27.38
C SER A 204 4.02 13.29 27.99
N GLU A 205 2.81 12.94 27.57
CA GLU A 205 1.56 13.47 28.14
C GLU A 205 1.42 13.06 29.62
N GLU A 206 1.72 11.80 29.94
CA GLU A 206 1.69 11.30 31.31
C GLU A 206 2.75 12.00 32.19
N ALA A 207 3.97 12.18 31.67
CA ALA A 207 5.03 12.90 32.36
C ALA A 207 4.66 14.38 32.60
N TYR A 208 4.00 15.01 31.63
CA TYR A 208 3.50 16.37 31.76
C TYR A 208 2.42 16.48 32.84
N GLU A 209 1.43 15.59 32.86
CA GLU A 209 0.36 15.64 33.87
C GLU A 209 0.92 15.38 35.28
N LYS A 210 1.86 14.43 35.45
CA LYS A 210 2.59 14.22 36.71
C LYS A 210 3.33 15.48 37.17
N SER A 211 4.02 16.15 36.25
CA SER A 211 4.76 17.38 36.55
C SER A 211 3.82 18.52 36.96
N LYS A 212 2.68 18.64 36.29
CA LYS A 212 1.63 19.62 36.61
C LYS A 212 0.99 19.38 37.97
N ILE A 213 0.69 18.12 38.32
CA ILE A 213 0.21 17.76 39.66
C ILE A 213 1.27 18.09 40.71
N THR A 214 2.53 17.74 40.45
CA THR A 214 3.65 18.04 41.36
C THR A 214 3.80 19.54 41.58
N LEU A 215 3.72 20.34 40.53
CA LEU A 215 3.79 21.81 40.63
C LEU A 215 2.69 22.35 41.55
N ARG A 216 1.42 21.94 41.34
CA ARG A 216 0.29 22.34 42.19
C ARG A 216 0.52 22.00 43.67
N LEU A 217 1.00 20.79 43.96
CA LEU A 217 1.32 20.38 45.33
C LEU A 217 2.42 21.27 45.96
N ARG A 218 3.42 21.70 45.18
CA ARG A 218 4.48 22.60 45.66
C ARG A 218 3.97 24.02 45.86
N GLU A 219 3.08 24.51 44.99
CA GLU A 219 2.43 25.81 45.13
C GLU A 219 1.56 25.85 46.41
N ASP A 220 0.79 24.79 46.68
CA ASP A 220 0.00 24.66 47.91
C ASP A 220 0.88 24.62 49.16
N ALA A 221 2.01 23.91 49.11
CA ALA A 221 2.99 23.87 50.20
C ALA A 221 3.61 25.26 50.45
N LEU A 222 3.95 25.99 49.39
CA LEU A 222 4.45 27.36 49.48
C LEU A 222 3.41 28.30 50.09
N LYS A 223 2.14 28.19 49.67
CA LYS A 223 1.04 28.97 50.24
C LYS A 223 0.90 28.72 51.75
N LYS A 224 0.91 27.45 52.18
CA LYS A 224 0.88 27.07 53.61
C LYS A 224 2.08 27.61 54.39
N ALA A 225 3.28 27.59 53.80
CA ALA A 225 4.49 28.15 54.42
C ALA A 225 4.36 29.68 54.62
N ARG A 226 3.88 30.40 53.60
CA ARG A 226 3.62 31.85 53.68
C ARG A 226 2.58 32.20 54.73
N GLU A 227 1.47 31.48 54.78
CA GLU A 227 0.42 31.66 55.80
C GLU A 227 0.94 31.36 57.22
N SER A 228 1.82 30.37 57.40
CA SER A 228 2.47 30.08 58.68
C SER A 228 3.43 31.19 59.12
N CYS A 229 4.20 31.73 58.17
CA CYS A 229 5.08 32.86 58.41
C CYS A 229 4.28 34.10 58.84
N LEU A 230 3.25 34.46 58.07
CA LEU A 230 2.37 35.60 58.34
C LEU A 230 1.68 35.49 59.72
N ARG A 231 1.16 34.32 60.08
CA ARG A 231 0.56 34.09 61.41
C ARG A 231 1.53 34.30 62.58
N THR A 232 2.82 34.06 62.35
CA THR A 232 3.88 34.24 63.37
C THR A 232 4.31 35.68 63.47
N GLU A 233 4.25 36.40 62.36
CA GLU A 233 4.45 37.84 62.32
C GLU A 233 3.30 38.57 63.04
N SER A 234 2.05 38.13 62.84
CA SER A 234 0.83 38.78 63.34
C SER A 234 0.39 38.41 64.77
N SER A 235 1.05 37.48 65.47
CA SER A 235 0.63 37.10 66.83
C SER A 235 0.94 38.20 67.87
N PRO A 236 0.30 38.24 69.05
CA PRO A 236 0.58 39.26 70.06
C PRO A 236 2.05 39.25 70.53
N PRO A 237 2.62 40.38 70.98
CA PRO A 237 4.00 40.42 71.48
C PRO A 237 4.18 39.44 72.65
N GLU A 238 4.97 38.39 72.43
CA GLU A 238 5.39 37.49 73.50
C GLU A 238 6.41 38.18 74.39
N ARG A 239 6.47 37.77 75.67
CA ARG A 239 7.43 38.29 76.66
C ARG A 239 8.90 38.06 76.25
N GLU A 240 9.15 37.27 75.21
CA GLU A 240 10.48 36.92 74.73
C GLU A 240 10.66 37.20 73.23
N ALA A 241 10.81 38.50 72.90
CA ALA A 241 11.00 39.02 71.54
C ALA A 241 12.13 38.32 70.75
N SER A 242 13.21 37.90 71.42
CA SER A 242 14.34 37.19 70.82
C SER A 242 13.97 35.79 70.30
N ARG A 243 13.10 35.05 71.01
CA ARG A 243 12.62 33.72 70.56
C ARG A 243 11.72 33.87 69.35
N ARG A 244 10.79 34.82 69.40
CA ARG A 244 9.90 35.15 68.29
C ARG A 244 10.66 35.56 67.02
N ARG A 245 11.71 36.38 67.16
CA ARG A 245 12.60 36.77 66.03
C ARG A 245 13.27 35.55 65.41
N ARG A 246 13.80 34.63 66.23
CA ARG A 246 14.44 33.39 65.77
C ARG A 246 13.45 32.46 65.07
N ASP A 247 12.21 32.38 65.53
CA ASP A 247 11.20 31.52 64.91
C ASP A 247 10.63 32.11 63.61
N LEU A 248 10.50 33.44 63.52
CA LEU A 248 10.19 34.11 62.25
C LEU A 248 11.29 33.88 61.21
N GLU A 249 12.56 33.96 61.60
CA GLU A 249 13.69 33.69 60.70
C GLU A 249 13.68 32.25 60.17
N LYS A 250 13.37 31.25 61.01
CA LYS A 250 13.18 29.86 60.58
C LYS A 250 12.04 29.72 59.57
N LYS A 251 10.91 30.41 59.79
CA LYS A 251 9.75 30.37 58.88
C LYS A 251 10.03 31.07 57.55
N ASN A 252 10.77 32.18 57.56
CA ASN A 252 11.26 32.82 56.34
C ASN A 252 12.17 31.89 55.53
N ARG A 253 13.09 31.17 56.18
CA ARG A 253 13.92 30.15 55.51
C ARG A 253 13.06 29.02 54.90
N ALA A 254 12.04 28.56 55.62
CA ALA A 254 11.12 27.53 55.11
C ALA A 254 10.31 28.00 53.89
N VAL A 255 9.91 29.28 53.84
CA VAL A 255 9.27 29.90 52.67
C VAL A 255 10.23 29.96 51.48
N GLU A 256 11.47 30.39 51.69
CA GLU A 256 12.51 30.45 50.65
C GLU A 256 12.80 29.06 50.07
N GLU A 257 12.98 28.05 50.92
CA GLU A 257 13.17 26.67 50.48
C GLU A 257 11.97 26.14 49.67
N ALA A 258 10.74 26.48 50.07
CA ALA A 258 9.53 26.12 49.32
C ALA A 258 9.48 26.82 47.95
N MET A 259 9.88 28.10 47.86
CA MET A 259 9.97 28.84 46.60
C MET A 259 11.01 28.23 45.64
N ILE A 260 12.19 27.88 46.15
CA ILE A 260 13.23 27.20 45.37
C ILE A 260 12.69 25.87 44.80
N LYS A 261 11.95 25.10 45.62
CA LYS A 261 11.34 23.83 45.19
C LYS A 261 10.29 24.02 44.07
N VAL A 262 9.45 25.07 44.13
CA VAL A 262 8.51 25.40 43.05
C VAL A 262 9.26 25.77 41.78
N ARG A 263 10.26 26.66 41.89
CA ARG A 263 11.06 27.13 40.76
C ARG A 263 11.81 26.00 40.07
N PHE A 264 12.36 25.05 40.83
CA PHE A 264 13.05 23.88 40.28
C PHE A 264 12.14 23.00 39.40
N VAL A 265 10.90 22.75 39.84
CA VAL A 265 9.92 21.97 39.06
C VAL A 265 9.51 22.73 37.79
N PHE A 266 9.31 24.04 37.90
CA PHE A 266 8.95 24.90 36.76
C PHE A 266 10.07 24.96 35.70
N ASP A 267 11.31 25.19 36.13
CA ASP A 267 12.48 25.24 35.24
C ASP A 267 12.84 23.86 34.66
N GLY A 268 12.55 22.79 35.40
CA GLY A 268 12.62 21.41 34.89
C GLY A 268 11.60 21.16 33.77
N ALA A 269 10.34 21.53 33.99
CA ALA A 269 9.28 21.40 33.01
C ALA A 269 9.53 22.25 31.73
N LYS A 270 10.14 23.42 31.88
CA LYS A 270 10.49 24.30 30.75
C LYS A 270 11.61 23.73 29.88
N ARG A 271 12.62 23.10 30.49
CA ARG A 271 13.71 22.42 29.77
C ARG A 271 13.21 21.20 28.99
N SER A 272 12.26 20.46 29.53
CA SER A 272 11.66 19.30 28.87
C SER A 272 10.79 19.64 27.64
N LYS A 273 10.43 20.92 27.43
CA LYS A 273 9.65 21.39 26.26
C LYS A 273 10.50 21.87 25.08
N ASN A 274 11.81 22.05 25.28
CA ASN A 274 12.76 22.60 24.28
C ASN A 274 13.66 21.51 23.66
N VAL A 275 13.34 20.24 23.89
CA VAL A 275 13.98 19.04 23.31
C VAL A 275 12.91 18.29 22.55
#